data_AF-A0A9W6RZB9-F1
#
_entry.id   AF-A0A9W6RZB9-F1
#
_cell.length_a   1.000
_cell.length_b   1.000
_cell.length_c   1.000
_cell.angle_alpha   90.00
_cell.angle_beta   90.00
_cell.angle_gamma   90.00
#
_symmetry.space_group_name_H-M   'P 1'
#
loop_
_entity.id
_entity.type
_entity.pdbx_description
1 polymer ?
#
loop_
_entity_poly.entity_id
_entity_poly.type
_entity_poly.pdbx_seq_one_letter_code
_entity_poly.pdbx_strand_id
1 'polypeptide(L)'
;MGMDRIDGADTGETAEGRAGVEHPPADLPGSEGSLSRAESRKNALAANESPASAGPETAVDVHEPEPYAKRLDIPIADDQPTPREILRGFRPAEAGLPEVSEGRAAEYIAENADRRPWLAQAKDCDPAAIRVLVAMDMGQGHALERHEGHADDERLQRRVTGFQDPAQLDDAKRVAGIDGLKPGNKPHRCADTATAIQDPEAFATAFARGVRHPSVREALETPFVAGKVPQGVALTVEDLLGLGGHRYCSAYALEPVDGSLDEALRRRADWVTAKRTSNQDLDVPEPMCIPVEIRDDAKIKFYFRPNRDMNGYEISTMYVEP
;
A
#
# COMPACT_ATOMS: atom_id res chain seq x y z
N MET A 1 35.80 64.08 5.98
CA MET A 1 36.03 63.57 4.61
C MET A 1 35.68 62.09 4.68
N GLY A 2 34.53 61.58 4.24
CA GLY A 2 33.58 62.06 3.24
C GLY A 2 33.55 61.05 2.10
N MET A 3 32.42 60.32 1.98
CA MET A 3 31.85 59.68 0.76
C MET A 3 32.65 58.51 0.14
N ASP A 4 32.09 57.41 -0.38
CA ASP A 4 30.72 57.05 -0.79
C ASP A 4 30.50 55.53 -0.86
N ARG A 5 29.21 55.13 -0.79
CA ARG A 5 28.62 53.81 -1.14
C ARG A 5 28.59 53.57 -2.66
N ILE A 6 28.48 52.31 -3.13
CA ILE A 6 27.45 51.79 -4.08
C ILE A 6 27.32 50.25 -3.91
N ASP A 7 26.08 49.80 -4.11
CA ASP A 7 25.40 48.50 -4.02
C ASP A 7 25.85 47.33 -4.93
N GLY A 8 25.34 46.11 -4.64
CA GLY A 8 24.82 45.21 -5.69
C GLY A 8 25.00 43.69 -5.53
N ALA A 9 23.86 42.96 -5.55
CA ALA A 9 23.62 41.53 -5.81
C ALA A 9 23.95 40.54 -4.66
N ASP A 10 23.02 39.86 -4.00
CA ASP A 10 21.84 39.07 -4.45
C ASP A 10 22.18 37.99 -5.48
N THR A 11 22.45 36.78 -5.01
CA THR A 11 22.23 35.54 -5.77
C THR A 11 21.73 34.47 -4.80
N GLY A 12 20.59 33.88 -5.18
CA GLY A 12 19.80 32.99 -4.35
C GLY A 12 20.52 31.70 -3.99
N GLU A 13 20.31 31.33 -2.73
CA GLU A 13 20.58 30.01 -2.18
C GLU A 13 19.57 29.04 -2.81
N THR A 14 20.04 28.31 -3.82
CA THR A 14 19.26 27.33 -4.56
C THR A 14 19.16 26.04 -3.75
N ALA A 15 17.95 25.49 -3.72
CA ALA A 15 17.63 24.21 -3.13
C ALA A 15 18.53 23.10 -3.71
N GLU A 16 19.49 22.63 -2.91
CA GLU A 16 20.29 21.47 -3.25
C GLU A 16 19.43 20.19 -3.23
N GLY A 17 19.03 19.80 -4.43
CA GLY A 17 18.98 18.45 -4.95
C GLY A 17 19.23 17.31 -3.96
N ARG A 18 18.14 16.69 -3.51
CA ARG A 18 18.15 15.24 -3.23
C ARG A 18 18.21 14.51 -4.58
N ALA A 19 19.43 14.30 -5.06
CA ALA A 19 19.71 13.15 -5.91
C ALA A 19 19.25 11.91 -5.12
N GLY A 20 18.33 11.15 -5.72
CA GLY A 20 17.85 9.90 -5.16
C GLY A 20 19.02 8.97 -4.93
N VAL A 21 19.40 8.80 -3.67
CA VAL A 21 20.10 7.59 -3.26
C VAL A 21 19.04 6.51 -3.33
N GLU A 22 18.98 5.82 -4.47
CA GLU A 22 18.33 4.53 -4.61
C GLU A 22 19.04 3.59 -3.61
N HIS A 23 18.58 3.60 -2.36
CA HIS A 23 18.84 2.47 -1.49
C HIS A 23 18.09 1.30 -2.11
N PRO A 24 18.77 0.22 -2.54
CA PRO A 24 18.06 -0.99 -2.91
C PRO A 24 17.18 -1.38 -1.72
N PRO A 25 15.92 -1.83 -1.95
CA PRO A 25 15.08 -2.27 -0.86
C PRO A 25 15.88 -3.27 -0.04
N ALA A 26 16.08 -2.97 1.25
CA ALA A 26 16.70 -3.93 2.15
C ALA A 26 15.86 -5.20 2.04
N ASP A 27 16.46 -6.25 1.49
CA ASP A 27 15.83 -7.57 1.40
C ASP A 27 15.38 -7.92 2.82
N LEU A 28 14.07 -7.90 3.04
CA LEU A 28 13.50 -8.39 4.30
C LEU A 28 14.08 -9.79 4.51
N PRO A 29 14.70 -10.07 5.67
CA PRO A 29 15.32 -11.36 5.93
C PRO A 29 14.30 -12.44 5.65
N GLY A 30 14.69 -13.43 4.85
CA GLY A 30 13.81 -14.49 4.35
C GLY A 30 13.03 -15.13 5.49
N SER A 31 11.78 -14.70 5.65
CA SER A 31 10.86 -15.27 6.62
C SER A 31 10.28 -16.55 6.05
N GLU A 32 9.99 -17.49 6.93
CA GLU A 32 9.44 -18.83 6.68
C GLU A 32 7.99 -18.78 6.12
N GLY A 33 7.72 -17.96 5.11
CA GLY A 33 6.41 -17.76 4.48
C GLY A 33 6.06 -18.80 3.41
N SER A 34 6.87 -19.84 3.20
CA SER A 34 6.62 -20.86 2.17
C SER A 34 5.32 -21.65 2.43
N LEU A 35 5.02 -21.94 3.70
CA LEU A 35 3.81 -22.70 4.09
C LEU A 35 2.55 -21.84 4.04
N SER A 36 2.60 -20.60 4.54
CA SER A 36 1.51 -19.61 4.42
C SER A 36 1.15 -19.32 2.96
N ARG A 37 2.11 -19.37 2.04
CA ARG A 37 1.89 -19.13 0.60
C ARG A 37 1.06 -20.22 -0.06
N ALA A 38 1.23 -21.49 0.34
CA ALA A 38 0.41 -22.58 -0.18
C ALA A 38 -1.02 -22.51 0.37
N GLU A 39 -1.20 -22.05 1.61
CA GLU A 39 -2.52 -21.92 2.25
C GLU A 39 -3.31 -20.72 1.72
N SER A 40 -2.71 -19.54 1.60
CA SER A 40 -3.37 -18.39 0.95
C SER A 40 -3.73 -18.70 -0.52
N ARG A 41 -2.89 -19.47 -1.23
CA ARG A 41 -3.18 -19.95 -2.59
C ARG A 41 -4.37 -20.91 -2.63
N LYS A 42 -4.50 -21.82 -1.66
CA LYS A 42 -5.64 -22.73 -1.58
C LYS A 42 -6.94 -22.01 -1.21
N ASN A 43 -6.89 -21.03 -0.32
CA ASN A 43 -8.07 -20.29 0.12
C ASN A 43 -8.63 -19.39 -1.00
N ALA A 44 -7.77 -18.70 -1.75
CA ALA A 44 -8.19 -17.88 -2.90
C ALA A 44 -8.83 -18.72 -4.02
N LEU A 45 -8.37 -19.97 -4.21
CA LEU A 45 -8.97 -20.90 -5.18
C LEU A 45 -10.28 -21.51 -4.67
N ALA A 46 -10.35 -21.89 -3.38
CA ALA A 46 -11.54 -22.49 -2.78
C ALA A 46 -12.72 -21.50 -2.66
N ALA A 47 -12.46 -20.20 -2.48
CA ALA A 47 -13.50 -19.17 -2.48
C ALA A 47 -14.19 -19.01 -3.85
N ASN A 48 -13.54 -19.44 -4.93
CA ASN A 48 -14.06 -19.31 -6.30
C ASN A 48 -14.68 -20.60 -6.86
N GLU A 49 -14.64 -21.72 -6.11
CA GLU A 49 -15.30 -22.98 -6.46
C GLU A 49 -16.74 -23.02 -5.90
N SER A 50 -17.59 -22.10 -6.33
CA SER A 50 -19.05 -22.28 -6.19
C SER A 50 -19.59 -23.08 -7.38
N PRO A 51 -20.46 -24.08 -7.18
CA PRO A 51 -20.96 -24.91 -8.26
C PRO A 51 -21.84 -24.09 -9.20
N ALA A 52 -21.51 -24.15 -10.49
CA ALA A 52 -22.25 -23.54 -11.59
C ALA A 52 -23.73 -23.95 -11.57
N SER A 53 -24.57 -23.05 -11.07
CA SER A 53 -26.01 -23.04 -11.25
C SER A 53 -26.35 -21.70 -11.89
N ALA A 54 -26.37 -21.69 -13.23
CA ALA A 54 -26.78 -20.55 -14.05
C ALA A 54 -28.27 -20.23 -13.81
N GLY A 55 -28.53 -19.40 -12.81
CA GLY A 55 -29.76 -18.63 -12.66
C GLY A 55 -29.65 -17.29 -13.40
N PRO A 56 -30.77 -16.64 -13.74
CA PRO A 56 -30.76 -15.41 -14.53
C PRO A 56 -30.01 -14.31 -13.77
N GLU A 57 -29.08 -13.66 -14.49
CA GLU A 57 -28.28 -12.53 -14.05
C GLU A 57 -29.17 -11.45 -13.43
N THR A 58 -29.31 -11.47 -12.11
CA THR A 58 -29.62 -10.25 -11.37
C THR A 58 -28.39 -9.38 -11.51
N ALA A 59 -28.49 -8.33 -12.32
CA ALA A 59 -27.53 -7.24 -12.34
C ALA A 59 -27.26 -6.86 -10.88
N VAL A 60 -26.08 -7.22 -10.39
CA VAL A 60 -25.63 -6.81 -9.07
C VAL A 60 -25.52 -5.30 -9.20
N ASP A 61 -26.39 -4.58 -8.51
CA ASP A 61 -26.33 -3.14 -8.41
C ASP A 61 -25.00 -2.82 -7.75
N VAL A 62 -23.99 -2.51 -8.56
CA VAL A 62 -22.65 -2.12 -8.12
C VAL A 62 -22.80 -0.71 -7.57
N HIS A 63 -23.41 -0.62 -6.39
CA HIS A 63 -23.43 0.62 -5.64
C HIS A 63 -21.99 0.93 -5.27
N GLU A 64 -21.44 1.99 -5.87
CA GLU A 64 -20.16 2.54 -5.43
C GLU A 64 -20.21 2.70 -3.91
N PRO A 65 -19.22 2.18 -3.18
CA PRO A 65 -19.20 2.29 -1.73
C PRO A 65 -19.25 3.77 -1.36
N GLU A 66 -20.11 4.09 -0.41
CA GLU A 66 -20.19 5.45 0.11
C GLU A 66 -18.81 5.89 0.64
N PRO A 67 -18.30 7.08 0.27
CA PRO A 67 -16.98 7.54 0.69
C PRO A 67 -16.78 7.45 2.21
N TYR A 68 -15.60 7.01 2.66
CA TYR A 68 -15.34 6.78 4.08
C TYR A 68 -15.47 8.06 4.91
N ALA A 69 -15.26 9.23 4.29
CA ALA A 69 -15.50 10.56 4.87
C ALA A 69 -16.83 10.68 5.62
N LYS A 70 -17.89 10.03 5.12
CA LYS A 70 -19.22 10.09 5.73
C LYS A 70 -19.37 9.17 6.94
N ARG A 71 -18.43 8.24 7.14
CA ARG A 71 -18.37 7.33 8.30
C ARG A 71 -17.46 7.86 9.41
N LEU A 72 -16.72 8.95 9.19
CA LEU A 72 -15.74 9.45 10.15
C LEU A 72 -16.31 9.80 11.52
N ASP A 73 -17.58 10.20 11.57
CA ASP A 73 -18.30 10.57 12.81
C ASP A 73 -19.20 9.43 13.34
N ILE A 74 -19.17 8.26 12.72
CA ILE A 74 -19.96 7.09 13.13
C ILE A 74 -19.02 6.15 13.91
N PRO A 75 -19.38 5.74 15.14
CA PRO A 75 -18.60 4.76 15.89
C PRO A 75 -18.35 3.50 15.06
N ILE A 76 -17.12 2.96 15.14
CA ILE A 76 -16.76 1.71 14.45
C ILE A 76 -17.68 0.56 14.89
N ALA A 77 -17.96 0.51 16.19
CA ALA A 77 -18.86 -0.43 16.84
C ALA A 77 -19.44 0.24 18.11
N ASP A 78 -20.41 -0.41 18.74
CA ASP A 78 -20.95 0.04 20.02
C ASP A 78 -19.83 0.23 21.06
N ASP A 79 -19.85 1.37 21.76
CA ASP A 79 -18.85 1.77 22.76
C ASP A 79 -17.41 1.91 22.25
N GLN A 80 -17.18 1.94 20.93
CA GLN A 80 -15.89 2.26 20.33
C GLN A 80 -15.82 3.74 19.89
N PRO A 81 -14.63 4.35 19.86
CA PRO A 81 -14.47 5.69 19.30
C PRO A 81 -14.80 5.72 17.81
N THR A 82 -15.17 6.91 17.35
CA THR A 82 -15.32 7.21 15.92
C THR A 82 -13.95 7.19 15.21
N PRO A 83 -13.89 6.92 13.89
CA PRO A 83 -12.67 7.06 13.11
C PRO A 83 -11.99 8.41 13.31
N ARG A 84 -12.75 9.52 13.36
CA ARG A 84 -12.20 10.85 13.57
C ARG A 84 -11.52 11.00 14.93
N GLU A 85 -12.08 10.46 16.00
CA GLU A 85 -11.44 10.45 17.32
C GLU A 85 -10.16 9.60 17.35
N ILE A 86 -10.17 8.47 16.65
CA ILE A 86 -8.99 7.61 16.48
C ILE A 86 -7.88 8.39 15.78
N LEU A 87 -8.16 8.99 14.62
CA LEU A 87 -7.21 9.74 13.81
C LEU A 87 -6.63 10.93 14.57
N ARG A 88 -7.48 11.69 15.28
CA ARG A 88 -7.04 12.84 16.11
C ARG A 88 -6.13 12.40 17.25
N GLY A 89 -6.40 11.25 17.85
CA GLY A 89 -5.58 10.72 18.93
C GLY A 89 -4.27 10.06 18.46
N PHE A 90 -4.08 9.81 17.16
CA PHE A 90 -2.88 9.16 16.64
C PHE A 90 -1.60 9.95 17.01
N ARG A 91 -0.57 9.21 17.42
CA ARG A 91 0.76 9.76 17.73
C ARG A 91 1.81 9.07 16.84
N PRO A 92 2.44 9.78 15.89
CA PRO A 92 3.45 9.18 15.02
C PRO A 92 4.55 8.40 15.76
N ALA A 93 5.07 8.93 16.88
CA ALA A 93 6.10 8.25 17.66
C ALA A 93 5.65 6.87 18.20
N GLU A 94 4.36 6.66 18.46
CA GLU A 94 3.83 5.35 18.85
C GLU A 94 4.00 4.30 17.75
N ALA A 95 4.05 4.73 16.49
CA ALA A 95 4.27 3.90 15.31
C ALA A 95 5.75 3.82 14.88
N GLY A 96 6.67 4.43 15.64
CA GLY A 96 8.07 4.61 15.25
C GLY A 96 8.28 5.62 14.11
N LEU A 97 7.29 6.46 13.81
CA LEU A 97 7.30 7.42 12.71
C LEU A 97 7.70 8.83 13.17
N PRO A 98 8.18 9.69 12.24
CA PRO A 98 8.47 11.09 12.55
C PRO A 98 7.23 11.87 13.00
N GLU A 99 7.40 12.69 14.04
CA GLU A 99 6.35 13.60 14.50
C GLU A 99 6.07 14.69 13.45
N VAL A 100 4.78 14.93 13.19
CA VAL A 100 4.32 15.94 12.23
C VAL A 100 2.99 16.52 12.71
N SER A 101 2.86 17.86 12.68
CA SER A 101 1.61 18.55 13.00
C SER A 101 0.64 18.51 11.81
N GLU A 102 -0.65 18.74 12.05
CA GLU A 102 -1.65 18.81 10.96
C GLU A 102 -1.32 19.90 9.94
N GLY A 103 -0.93 21.09 10.41
CA GLY A 103 -0.52 22.19 9.53
C GLY A 103 0.70 21.85 8.68
N ARG A 104 1.74 21.23 9.28
CA ARG A 104 2.93 20.81 8.53
C ARG A 104 2.61 19.69 7.55
N ALA A 105 1.68 18.80 7.89
CA ALA A 105 1.26 17.73 6.99
C ALA A 105 0.56 18.29 5.73
N ALA A 106 -0.31 19.28 5.89
CA ALA A 106 -0.95 19.95 4.74
C ALA A 106 0.09 20.63 3.82
N GLU A 107 1.05 21.36 4.41
CA GLU A 107 2.17 21.95 3.66
C GLU A 107 3.00 20.88 2.93
N TYR A 108 3.28 19.76 3.59
CA TYR A 108 4.04 18.66 3.02
C TYR A 108 3.36 18.09 1.76
N ILE A 109 2.04 17.87 1.79
CA ILE A 109 1.29 17.43 0.60
C ILE A 109 1.41 18.47 -0.51
N ALA A 110 1.20 19.76 -0.21
CA ALA A 110 1.29 20.82 -1.21
C ALA A 110 2.69 20.89 -1.88
N GLU A 111 3.75 20.63 -1.12
CA GLU A 111 5.15 20.63 -1.62
C GLU A 111 5.54 19.37 -2.42
N ASN A 112 4.84 18.24 -2.23
CA ASN A 112 5.29 16.93 -2.69
C ASN A 112 4.30 16.16 -3.58
N ALA A 113 3.02 16.53 -3.64
CA ALA A 113 2.00 15.78 -4.38
C ALA A 113 2.36 15.54 -5.86
N ASP A 114 3.00 16.51 -6.52
CA ASP A 114 3.44 16.37 -7.92
C ASP A 114 4.51 15.29 -8.13
N ARG A 115 5.32 15.03 -7.10
CA ARG A 115 6.42 14.04 -7.12
C ARG A 115 6.07 12.75 -6.41
N ARG A 116 4.98 12.74 -5.63
CA ARG A 116 4.48 11.64 -4.82
C ARG A 116 2.98 11.50 -5.05
N PRO A 117 2.57 10.86 -6.16
CA PRO A 117 1.18 10.89 -6.63
C PRO A 117 0.19 10.21 -5.67
N TRP A 118 0.67 9.39 -4.74
CA TRP A 118 -0.16 8.85 -3.65
C TRP A 118 -0.60 9.92 -2.64
N LEU A 119 0.20 10.98 -2.42
CA LEU A 119 -0.22 12.09 -1.55
C LEU A 119 -1.30 12.97 -2.19
N ALA A 120 -1.42 12.96 -3.52
CA ALA A 120 -2.41 13.76 -4.22
C ALA A 120 -3.85 13.31 -3.89
N GLN A 121 -4.06 12.02 -3.63
CA GLN A 121 -5.37 11.47 -3.23
C GLN A 121 -5.78 11.90 -1.82
N ALA A 122 -4.80 12.15 -0.96
CA ALA A 122 -5.02 12.53 0.44
C ALA A 122 -5.35 14.03 0.63
N LYS A 123 -5.19 14.86 -0.41
CA LYS A 123 -5.21 16.33 -0.28
C LYS A 123 -6.52 16.89 0.31
N ASP A 124 -7.63 16.19 0.07
CA ASP A 124 -8.99 16.62 0.45
C ASP A 124 -9.53 15.84 1.66
N CYS A 125 -8.70 15.00 2.30
CA CYS A 125 -9.08 14.23 3.48
C CYS A 125 -9.16 15.07 4.76
N ASP A 126 -9.74 14.50 5.82
CA ASP A 126 -9.70 15.05 7.17
C ASP A 126 -8.24 15.39 7.59
N PRO A 127 -7.97 16.56 8.19
CA PRO A 127 -6.62 16.96 8.58
C PRO A 127 -5.89 15.94 9.45
N ALA A 128 -6.62 15.19 10.28
CA ALA A 128 -6.03 14.14 11.11
C ALA A 128 -5.62 12.91 10.27
N ALA A 129 -6.35 12.58 9.20
CA ALA A 129 -5.96 11.55 8.23
C ALA A 129 -4.73 11.99 7.43
N ILE A 130 -4.71 13.23 6.93
CA ILE A 130 -3.54 13.82 6.25
C ILE A 130 -2.29 13.69 7.12
N ARG A 131 -2.40 14.00 8.42
CA ARG A 131 -1.28 13.85 9.37
C ARG A 131 -0.76 12.41 9.47
N VAL A 132 -1.65 11.42 9.51
CA VAL A 132 -1.25 10.00 9.54
C VAL A 132 -0.51 9.63 8.25
N LEU A 133 -1.09 9.95 7.09
CA LEU A 133 -0.53 9.60 5.79
C LEU A 133 0.83 10.29 5.56
N VAL A 134 0.98 11.56 5.94
CA VAL A 134 2.28 12.25 5.84
C VAL A 134 3.31 11.65 6.80
N ALA A 135 2.93 11.31 8.04
CA ALA A 135 3.86 10.65 8.97
C ALA A 135 4.38 9.32 8.39
N MET A 136 3.51 8.55 7.72
CA MET A 136 3.88 7.32 7.04
C MET A 136 4.81 7.57 5.85
N ASP A 137 4.52 8.57 5.02
CA ASP A 137 5.35 8.94 3.86
C ASP A 137 6.75 9.45 4.24
N MET A 138 6.84 10.14 5.38
CA MET A 138 8.12 10.59 5.96
C MET A 138 8.90 9.46 6.64
N GLY A 139 8.26 8.33 6.92
CA GLY A 139 8.88 7.11 7.43
C GLY A 139 9.72 6.39 6.37
N GLN A 140 10.22 5.19 6.71
CA GLN A 140 10.92 4.31 5.76
C GLN A 140 10.03 3.18 5.23
N GLY A 141 8.76 3.12 5.65
CA GLY A 141 7.78 2.18 5.13
C GLY A 141 7.41 2.46 3.66
N HIS A 142 6.69 1.51 3.07
CA HIS A 142 6.22 1.58 1.67
C HIS A 142 4.74 1.24 1.52
N ALA A 143 3.95 1.49 2.56
CA ALA A 143 2.55 1.09 2.60
C ALA A 143 1.69 1.96 1.66
N LEU A 144 1.97 3.26 1.59
CA LEU A 144 1.13 4.22 0.87
C LEU A 144 1.19 4.00 -0.63
N GLU A 145 2.39 4.01 -1.19
CA GLU A 145 2.62 3.94 -2.63
C GLU A 145 2.15 2.61 -3.25
N ARG A 146 1.86 1.58 -2.44
CA ARG A 146 1.55 0.23 -2.90
C ARG A 146 0.21 -0.33 -2.44
N HIS A 147 -0.41 0.21 -1.39
CA HIS A 147 -1.57 -0.40 -0.73
C HIS A 147 -2.64 0.59 -0.28
N GLU A 148 -2.44 1.89 -0.52
CA GLU A 148 -3.39 2.97 -0.25
C GLU A 148 -4.06 3.41 -1.57
N GLY A 149 -5.09 4.26 -1.50
CA GLY A 149 -5.94 4.78 -2.58
C GLY A 149 -5.27 5.25 -3.87
N HIS A 150 -3.96 5.48 -3.90
CA HIS A 150 -3.24 5.55 -5.18
C HIS A 150 -3.39 4.30 -6.05
N ALA A 151 -3.48 3.12 -5.44
CA ALA A 151 -3.65 1.83 -6.08
C ALA A 151 -5.13 1.54 -6.39
N ASP A 152 -5.69 2.32 -7.32
CA ASP A 152 -7.00 2.07 -7.92
C ASP A 152 -7.07 0.70 -8.63
N ASP A 153 -8.28 0.29 -9.02
CA ASP A 153 -8.53 -1.00 -9.65
C ASP A 153 -7.66 -1.22 -10.90
N GLU A 154 -7.51 -0.21 -11.75
CA GLU A 154 -6.68 -0.32 -12.94
C GLU A 154 -5.21 -0.61 -12.56
N ARG A 155 -4.65 0.14 -11.60
CA ARG A 155 -3.27 -0.07 -11.15
C ARG A 155 -3.10 -1.42 -10.46
N LEU A 156 -4.07 -1.89 -9.68
CA LEU A 156 -4.03 -3.23 -9.08
C LEU A 156 -4.01 -4.32 -10.17
N GLN A 157 -4.86 -4.20 -11.18
CA GLN A 157 -4.88 -5.11 -12.33
C GLN A 157 -3.53 -5.11 -13.06
N ARG A 158 -2.99 -3.92 -13.40
CA ARG A 158 -1.69 -3.77 -14.07
C ARG A 158 -0.52 -4.31 -13.24
N ARG A 159 -0.60 -4.22 -11.92
CA ARG A 159 0.39 -4.79 -11.00
C ARG A 159 0.41 -6.32 -11.09
N VAL A 160 -0.76 -6.94 -11.14
CA VAL A 160 -0.91 -8.39 -11.28
C VAL A 160 -0.52 -8.88 -12.67
N THR A 161 -1.00 -8.24 -13.73
CA THR A 161 -0.82 -8.73 -15.11
C THR A 161 0.54 -8.37 -15.68
N GLY A 162 1.13 -7.24 -15.30
CA GLY A 162 2.34 -6.69 -15.93
C GLY A 162 3.50 -6.36 -15.01
N PHE A 163 3.43 -6.72 -13.71
CA PHE A 163 4.42 -6.32 -12.70
C PHE A 163 4.62 -4.80 -12.60
N GLN A 164 3.60 -4.01 -12.92
CA GLN A 164 3.70 -2.55 -12.82
C GLN A 164 3.60 -2.13 -11.35
N ASP A 165 4.74 -1.79 -10.73
CA ASP A 165 4.77 -1.29 -9.35
C ASP A 165 4.26 0.17 -9.30
N PRO A 166 3.19 0.49 -8.56
CA PRO A 166 2.69 1.85 -8.47
C PRO A 166 3.69 2.82 -7.80
N ALA A 167 4.68 2.29 -7.06
CA ALA A 167 5.77 3.06 -6.51
C ALA A 167 6.77 3.59 -7.56
N GLN A 168 6.80 3.02 -8.77
CA GLN A 168 7.72 3.44 -9.83
C GLN A 168 7.14 4.67 -10.57
N LEU A 169 7.79 5.81 -10.35
CA LEU A 169 7.40 7.12 -10.90
C LEU A 169 7.76 7.28 -12.38
N ASP A 170 8.81 6.61 -12.86
CA ASP A 170 9.17 6.56 -14.28
C ASP A 170 8.19 5.66 -15.03
N ASP A 171 7.36 6.26 -15.88
CA ASP A 171 6.32 5.56 -16.60
C ASP A 171 6.89 4.45 -17.51
N ALA A 172 8.03 4.68 -18.17
CA ALA A 172 8.64 3.68 -19.04
C ALA A 172 9.13 2.47 -18.22
N LYS A 173 9.78 2.69 -17.08
CA LYS A 173 10.19 1.60 -16.17
C LYS A 173 8.99 0.87 -15.57
N ARG A 174 7.92 1.60 -15.21
CA ARG A 174 6.69 1.03 -14.66
C ARG A 174 5.96 0.18 -15.69
N VAL A 175 5.75 0.69 -16.90
CA VAL A 175 5.10 -0.03 -18.01
C VAL A 175 5.89 -1.27 -18.43
N ALA A 176 7.22 -1.22 -18.33
CA ALA A 176 8.10 -2.36 -18.51
C ALA A 176 8.09 -3.34 -17.31
N GLY A 177 7.52 -2.97 -16.17
CA GLY A 177 7.40 -3.78 -14.96
C GLY A 177 8.75 -4.12 -14.31
N ILE A 178 9.78 -3.29 -14.50
CA ILE A 178 11.16 -3.58 -14.07
C ILE A 178 11.23 -3.76 -12.55
N ASP A 179 10.54 -2.90 -11.82
CA ASP A 179 10.61 -2.83 -10.35
C ASP A 179 9.61 -3.75 -9.65
N GLY A 180 8.65 -4.32 -10.38
CA GLY A 180 7.77 -5.36 -9.84
C GLY A 180 8.47 -6.72 -9.65
N LEU A 181 9.75 -6.81 -10.02
CA LEU A 181 10.60 -8.00 -9.87
C LEU A 181 11.73 -7.73 -8.86
N LYS A 182 12.02 -8.74 -8.04
CA LYS A 182 13.21 -8.81 -7.20
C LYS A 182 14.45 -9.18 -8.03
N PRO A 183 15.67 -8.95 -7.52
CA PRO A 183 16.91 -9.40 -8.16
C PRO A 183 16.85 -10.88 -8.59
N GLY A 184 17.33 -11.14 -9.81
CA GLY A 184 17.25 -12.47 -10.44
C GLY A 184 15.87 -12.80 -11.01
N ASN A 185 15.08 -11.80 -11.41
CA ASN A 185 13.74 -11.94 -12.00
C ASN A 185 12.75 -12.71 -11.12
N LYS A 186 12.93 -12.66 -9.79
CA LYS A 186 12.00 -13.32 -8.87
C LYS A 186 10.78 -12.41 -8.68
N PRO A 187 9.55 -12.95 -8.69
CA PRO A 187 8.36 -12.13 -8.45
C PRO A 187 8.41 -11.47 -7.07
N HIS A 188 7.99 -10.19 -6.98
CA HIS A 188 7.71 -9.55 -5.70
C HIS A 188 6.58 -10.30 -4.96
N ARG A 189 6.49 -10.20 -3.63
CA ARG A 189 5.45 -10.91 -2.85
C ARG A 189 4.03 -10.53 -3.30
N CYS A 190 3.86 -9.32 -3.80
CA CYS A 190 2.61 -8.76 -4.31
C CYS A 190 2.37 -9.05 -5.81
N ALA A 191 3.13 -9.98 -6.40
CA ALA A 191 2.98 -10.34 -7.80
C ALA A 191 1.70 -11.17 -8.06
N ASP A 192 1.38 -12.11 -7.18
CA ASP A 192 0.34 -13.10 -7.43
C ASP A 192 -1.06 -12.53 -7.14
N THR A 193 -1.14 -11.60 -6.19
CA THR A 193 -2.33 -10.86 -5.80
C THR A 193 -1.94 -9.43 -5.46
N ALA A 194 -2.68 -8.46 -5.96
CA ALA A 194 -2.55 -7.05 -5.61
C ALA A 194 -3.76 -6.61 -4.80
N THR A 195 -3.53 -5.93 -3.68
CA THR A 195 -4.57 -5.49 -2.75
C THR A 195 -4.34 -4.05 -2.31
N ALA A 196 -5.43 -3.32 -2.07
CA ALA A 196 -5.40 -1.99 -1.48
C ALA A 196 -6.60 -1.74 -0.57
N ILE A 197 -6.46 -0.80 0.36
CA ILE A 197 -7.59 -0.07 0.95
C ILE A 197 -7.67 1.23 0.15
N GLN A 198 -8.70 1.35 -0.68
CA GLN A 198 -8.77 2.35 -1.76
C GLN A 198 -9.15 3.74 -1.28
N ASP A 199 -9.80 3.85 -0.12
CA ASP A 199 -10.13 5.13 0.47
C ASP A 199 -8.99 5.58 1.41
N PRO A 200 -8.36 6.74 1.19
CA PRO A 200 -7.25 7.23 2.01
C PRO A 200 -7.59 7.37 3.50
N GLU A 201 -8.83 7.74 3.82
CA GLU A 201 -9.27 7.91 5.21
C GLU A 201 -9.57 6.57 5.87
N ALA A 202 -10.11 5.61 5.11
CA ALA A 202 -10.21 4.23 5.57
C ALA A 202 -8.81 3.65 5.84
N PHE A 203 -7.87 3.83 4.92
CA PHE A 203 -6.49 3.37 5.09
C PHE A 203 -5.82 4.01 6.32
N ALA A 204 -5.92 5.33 6.47
CA ALA A 204 -5.40 6.05 7.63
C ALA A 204 -6.03 5.58 8.95
N THR A 205 -7.35 5.30 8.94
CA THR A 205 -8.06 4.78 10.10
C THR A 205 -7.59 3.37 10.48
N ALA A 206 -7.49 2.46 9.50
CA ALA A 206 -6.99 1.12 9.71
C ALA A 206 -5.56 1.13 10.28
N PHE A 207 -4.70 2.00 9.75
CA PHE A 207 -3.34 2.17 10.26
C PHE A 207 -3.34 2.68 11.70
N ALA A 208 -4.05 3.77 11.99
CA ALA A 208 -4.07 4.40 13.31
C ALA A 208 -4.66 3.47 14.39
N ARG A 209 -5.70 2.69 14.07
CA ARG A 209 -6.21 1.64 14.97
C ARG A 209 -5.23 0.48 15.11
N GLY A 210 -4.64 0.05 14.00
CA GLY A 210 -3.63 -1.00 13.96
C GLY A 210 -2.48 -0.70 14.92
N VAL A 211 -1.93 0.51 14.89
CA VAL A 211 -0.85 0.95 15.80
C VAL A 211 -1.22 0.81 17.27
N ARG A 212 -2.50 0.99 17.63
CA ARG A 212 -2.98 0.88 19.02
C ARG A 212 -3.40 -0.53 19.41
N HIS A 213 -3.50 -1.46 18.46
CA HIS A 213 -3.88 -2.83 18.75
C HIS A 213 -2.80 -3.52 19.62
N PRO A 214 -3.16 -4.24 20.70
CA PRO A 214 -2.18 -4.82 21.63
C PRO A 214 -1.06 -5.63 20.95
N SER A 215 -1.40 -6.47 19.97
CA SER A 215 -0.40 -7.27 19.24
C SER A 215 0.56 -6.44 18.38
N VAL A 216 0.11 -5.32 17.81
CA VAL A 216 0.98 -4.42 17.03
C VAL A 216 1.84 -3.58 17.98
N ARG A 217 1.28 -3.13 19.10
CA ARG A 217 2.03 -2.46 20.18
C ARG A 217 3.18 -3.34 20.68
N GLU A 218 2.90 -4.60 21.00
CA GLU A 218 3.90 -5.57 21.44
C GLU A 218 5.03 -5.73 20.41
N ALA A 219 4.71 -5.80 19.13
CA ALA A 219 5.71 -5.87 18.07
C ALA A 219 6.56 -4.59 17.98
N LEU A 220 5.95 -3.40 18.06
CA LEU A 220 6.66 -2.11 18.02
C LEU A 220 7.52 -1.86 19.27
N GLU A 221 7.10 -2.36 20.42
CA GLU A 221 7.79 -2.22 21.71
C GLU A 221 8.86 -3.29 21.94
N THR A 222 8.99 -4.25 21.01
CA THR A 222 10.06 -5.25 21.06
C THR A 222 11.44 -4.57 21.12
N PRO A 223 12.33 -4.93 22.07
CA PRO A 223 13.64 -4.33 22.16
C PRO A 223 14.43 -4.45 20.85
N PHE A 224 15.05 -3.35 20.45
CA PHE A 224 15.80 -3.31 19.20
C PHE A 224 17.01 -4.27 19.25
N VAL A 225 17.08 -5.18 18.29
CA VAL A 225 18.24 -6.06 18.07
C VAL A 225 18.63 -5.98 16.60
N ALA A 226 19.87 -5.57 16.34
CA ALA A 226 20.41 -5.44 14.99
C ALA A 226 20.26 -6.77 14.21
N GLY A 227 19.71 -6.67 12.98
CA GLY A 227 19.47 -7.83 12.12
C GLY A 227 18.23 -8.65 12.47
N LYS A 228 17.47 -8.29 13.50
CA LYS A 228 16.17 -8.92 13.82
C LYS A 228 15.02 -7.96 13.57
N VAL A 229 13.90 -8.51 13.13
CA VAL A 229 12.63 -7.80 12.97
C VAL A 229 11.53 -8.55 13.72
N PRO A 230 10.56 -7.84 14.32
CA PRO A 230 9.38 -8.47 14.91
C PRO A 230 8.60 -9.30 13.89
N GLN A 231 7.86 -10.30 14.39
CA GLN A 231 6.95 -11.06 13.56
C GLN A 231 5.81 -10.16 13.06
N GLY A 232 5.36 -10.39 11.82
CA GLY A 232 4.20 -9.68 11.28
C GLY A 232 2.92 -10.03 12.04
N VAL A 233 2.04 -9.04 12.19
CA VAL A 233 0.75 -9.17 12.89
C VAL A 233 -0.38 -9.19 11.87
N ALA A 234 -1.44 -9.95 12.13
CA ALA A 234 -2.62 -10.05 11.29
C ALA A 234 -3.87 -9.73 12.11
N LEU A 235 -4.61 -8.71 11.71
CA LEU A 235 -5.87 -8.27 12.34
C LEU A 235 -7.00 -8.38 11.31
N THR A 236 -8.26 -8.54 11.72
CA THR A 236 -9.35 -8.56 10.72
C THR A 236 -9.61 -7.18 10.13
N VAL A 237 -10.18 -7.15 8.93
CA VAL A 237 -10.75 -5.93 8.36
C VAL A 237 -11.82 -5.37 9.30
N GLU A 238 -12.69 -6.22 9.85
CA GLU A 238 -13.68 -5.82 10.86
C GLU A 238 -13.05 -5.16 12.10
N ASP A 239 -11.98 -5.76 12.65
CA ASP A 239 -11.28 -5.23 13.82
C ASP A 239 -10.75 -3.82 13.58
N LEU A 240 -10.47 -3.43 12.33
CA LEU A 240 -9.83 -2.16 11.98
C LEU A 240 -10.75 -1.15 11.29
N LEU A 241 -11.74 -1.59 10.54
CA LEU A 241 -12.65 -0.71 9.80
C LEU A 241 -14.11 -0.85 10.22
N GLY A 242 -14.41 -1.79 11.12
CA GLY A 242 -15.76 -2.13 11.55
C GLY A 242 -16.49 -2.99 10.51
N LEU A 243 -17.75 -3.33 10.83
CA LEU A 243 -18.60 -4.12 9.94
C LEU A 243 -18.78 -3.45 8.58
N GLY A 244 -18.59 -4.23 7.52
CA GLY A 244 -18.63 -3.75 6.15
C GLY A 244 -17.41 -2.93 5.73
N GLY A 245 -16.32 -2.94 6.51
CA GLY A 245 -15.06 -2.29 6.18
C GLY A 245 -14.39 -2.85 4.93
N HIS A 246 -14.68 -4.12 4.58
CA HIS A 246 -14.19 -4.75 3.36
C HIS A 246 -14.59 -4.01 2.07
N ARG A 247 -15.67 -3.22 2.11
CA ARG A 247 -16.14 -2.42 0.97
C ARG A 247 -15.17 -1.32 0.53
N TYR A 248 -14.22 -0.96 1.39
CA TYR A 248 -13.14 -0.01 1.08
C TYR A 248 -11.88 -0.71 0.57
N CYS A 249 -11.91 -2.03 0.45
CA CYS A 249 -10.77 -2.84 0.05
C CYS A 249 -11.01 -3.41 -1.35
N SER A 250 -9.96 -3.47 -2.15
CA SER A 250 -9.98 -4.12 -3.46
C SER A 250 -8.82 -5.09 -3.59
N ALA A 251 -9.07 -6.19 -4.29
CA ALA A 251 -8.06 -7.18 -4.60
C ALA A 251 -8.25 -7.76 -6.00
N TYR A 252 -7.14 -8.02 -6.66
CA TYR A 252 -7.08 -8.68 -7.96
C TYR A 252 -6.04 -9.80 -7.91
N ALA A 253 -6.34 -10.91 -8.59
CA ALA A 253 -5.45 -12.04 -8.77
C ALA A 253 -5.37 -12.42 -10.25
N LEU A 254 -4.29 -13.11 -10.62
CA LEU A 254 -4.12 -13.56 -11.99
C LEU A 254 -5.18 -14.62 -12.33
N GLU A 255 -5.81 -14.49 -13.50
CA GLU A 255 -6.81 -15.47 -13.95
C GLU A 255 -6.12 -16.80 -14.26
N PRO A 256 -6.56 -17.93 -13.67
CA PRO A 256 -6.03 -19.23 -14.01
C PRO A 256 -6.26 -19.56 -15.49
N VAL A 257 -5.23 -20.06 -16.16
CA VAL A 257 -5.31 -20.45 -17.57
C VAL A 257 -5.58 -21.94 -17.64
N ASP A 258 -6.69 -22.34 -18.27
CA ASP A 258 -7.15 -23.73 -18.32
C ASP A 258 -7.24 -24.37 -16.91
N GLY A 259 -7.62 -23.56 -15.91
CA GLY A 259 -7.67 -23.96 -14.49
C GLY A 259 -6.31 -23.99 -13.76
N SER A 260 -5.23 -23.55 -14.40
CA SER A 260 -3.87 -23.58 -13.84
C SER A 260 -3.31 -22.17 -13.58
N LEU A 261 -3.08 -21.86 -12.30
CA LEU A 261 -2.38 -20.63 -11.91
C LEU A 261 -0.91 -20.65 -12.33
N ASP A 262 -0.24 -21.81 -12.26
CA ASP A 262 1.17 -21.93 -12.66
C ASP A 262 1.36 -21.63 -14.14
N GLU A 263 0.40 -22.07 -14.97
CA GLU A 263 0.39 -21.74 -16.41
C GLU A 263 0.15 -20.24 -16.63
N ALA A 264 -0.79 -19.63 -15.89
CA ALA A 264 -1.01 -18.19 -15.95
C ALA A 264 0.26 -17.39 -15.58
N LEU A 265 0.95 -17.80 -14.51
CA LEU A 265 2.22 -17.18 -14.06
C LEU A 265 3.31 -17.28 -15.14
N ARG A 266 3.41 -18.44 -15.81
CA ARG A 266 4.35 -18.66 -16.91
C ARG A 266 4.02 -17.77 -18.11
N ARG A 267 2.76 -17.76 -18.56
CA ARG A 267 2.31 -16.89 -19.67
C ARG A 267 2.53 -15.42 -19.38
N ARG A 268 2.30 -14.98 -18.14
CA ARG A 268 2.65 -13.62 -17.70
C ARG A 268 4.13 -13.33 -17.85
N ALA A 269 5.00 -14.22 -17.40
CA ALA A 269 6.44 -14.03 -17.52
C ALA A 269 6.87 -13.94 -19.00
N ASP A 270 6.31 -14.79 -19.86
CA ASP A 270 6.55 -14.79 -21.30
C ASP A 270 6.07 -13.47 -21.93
N TRP A 271 4.86 -13.01 -21.59
CA TRP A 271 4.29 -11.77 -22.10
C TRP A 271 5.10 -10.54 -21.68
N VAL A 272 5.45 -10.41 -20.40
CA VAL A 272 6.27 -9.29 -19.90
C VAL A 272 7.66 -9.31 -20.56
N THR A 273 8.25 -10.48 -20.74
CA THR A 273 9.55 -10.62 -21.43
C THR A 273 9.44 -10.17 -22.88
N ALA A 274 8.43 -10.65 -23.61
CA ALA A 274 8.20 -10.31 -25.00
C ALA A 274 7.94 -8.80 -25.17
N LYS A 275 7.14 -8.18 -24.29
CA LYS A 275 6.88 -6.74 -24.23
C LYS A 275 8.15 -5.89 -24.04
N ARG A 276 9.12 -6.39 -23.28
CA ARG A 276 10.41 -5.69 -23.06
C ARG A 276 11.35 -5.79 -24.25
N THR A 277 11.30 -6.89 -24.98
CA THR A 277 12.24 -7.19 -26.06
C THR A 277 11.72 -6.82 -27.45
N SER A 278 10.41 -6.70 -27.62
CA SER A 278 9.75 -6.44 -28.90
C SER A 278 8.99 -5.12 -28.88
N ASN A 279 9.20 -4.29 -29.90
CA ASN A 279 8.37 -3.12 -30.21
C ASN A 279 7.18 -3.47 -31.14
N GLN A 280 6.85 -4.76 -31.29
CA GLN A 280 5.83 -5.28 -32.19
C GLN A 280 4.73 -6.05 -31.44
N ASP A 281 3.64 -6.34 -32.16
CA ASP A 281 2.55 -7.19 -31.70
C ASP A 281 3.10 -8.50 -31.12
N LEU A 282 2.67 -8.83 -29.90
CA LEU A 282 3.12 -10.00 -29.19
C LEU A 282 2.26 -11.19 -29.61
N ASP A 283 2.88 -12.26 -30.11
CA ASP A 283 2.21 -13.56 -30.33
C ASP A 283 1.78 -14.24 -28.99
N VAL A 284 2.13 -13.64 -27.85
CA VAL A 284 1.75 -14.09 -26.52
C VAL A 284 0.55 -13.25 -26.05
N PRO A 285 -0.61 -13.85 -25.70
CA PRO A 285 -1.75 -13.12 -25.18
C PRO A 285 -1.44 -12.31 -23.91
N GLU A 286 -2.08 -11.16 -23.75
CA GLU A 286 -2.00 -10.40 -22.50
C GLU A 286 -2.59 -11.20 -21.34
N PRO A 287 -1.90 -11.27 -20.18
CA PRO A 287 -2.44 -11.94 -19.00
C PRO A 287 -3.68 -11.20 -18.48
N MET A 288 -4.68 -11.98 -18.09
CA MET A 288 -5.91 -11.47 -17.51
C MET A 288 -5.86 -11.58 -15.98
N CYS A 289 -6.66 -10.78 -15.32
CA CYS A 289 -6.85 -10.85 -13.86
C CYS A 289 -8.34 -10.81 -13.54
N ILE A 290 -8.67 -11.40 -12.39
CA ILE A 290 -10.01 -11.45 -11.84
C ILE A 290 -10.06 -10.72 -10.50
N PRO A 291 -11.19 -10.07 -10.16
CA PRO A 291 -11.39 -9.54 -8.82
C PRO A 291 -11.38 -10.69 -7.80
N VAL A 292 -10.87 -10.41 -6.61
CA VAL A 292 -10.89 -11.33 -5.46
C VAL A 292 -11.84 -10.75 -4.41
N GLU A 293 -12.80 -11.55 -3.96
CA GLU A 293 -13.72 -11.14 -2.90
C GLU A 293 -12.94 -10.88 -1.61
N ILE A 294 -13.14 -9.71 -1.01
CA ILE A 294 -12.64 -9.39 0.34
C ILE A 294 -13.84 -9.40 1.27
N ARG A 295 -13.72 -10.15 2.36
CA ARG A 295 -14.74 -10.31 3.39
C ARG A 295 -14.32 -9.60 4.68
N ASP A 296 -15.26 -9.40 5.60
CA ASP A 296 -14.97 -8.73 6.88
C ASP A 296 -13.94 -9.50 7.73
N ASP A 297 -13.85 -10.83 7.57
CA ASP A 297 -12.89 -11.69 8.26
C ASP A 297 -11.51 -11.78 7.58
N ALA A 298 -11.35 -11.18 6.39
CA ALA A 298 -10.08 -11.00 5.71
C ALA A 298 -9.07 -10.27 6.63
N LYS A 299 -7.77 -10.48 6.41
CA LYS A 299 -6.74 -10.01 7.35
C LYS A 299 -6.00 -8.81 6.82
N ILE A 300 -5.87 -7.74 7.59
CA ILE A 300 -4.87 -6.70 7.35
C ILE A 300 -3.57 -7.11 8.06
N LYS A 301 -2.51 -7.25 7.27
CA LYS A 301 -1.17 -7.60 7.76
C LYS A 301 -0.36 -6.35 8.05
N PHE A 302 0.33 -6.34 9.18
CA PHE A 302 1.33 -5.34 9.56
C PHE A 302 2.69 -6.00 9.59
N TYR A 303 3.65 -5.41 8.87
CA TYR A 303 5.06 -5.83 8.93
C TYR A 303 5.92 -4.70 9.44
N PHE A 304 7.01 -5.07 10.09
CA PHE A 304 7.87 -4.15 10.81
C PHE A 304 9.28 -4.12 10.20
N ARG A 305 9.96 -3.00 10.37
CA ARG A 305 11.37 -2.80 10.02
C ARG A 305 12.05 -1.95 11.08
N PRO A 306 13.38 -1.94 11.17
CA PRO A 306 14.09 -0.93 11.93
C PRO A 306 13.65 0.47 11.51
N ASN A 307 13.42 1.33 12.50
CA ASN A 307 13.15 2.74 12.24
C ASN A 307 14.41 3.46 11.74
N ARG A 308 14.24 4.70 11.28
CA ARG A 308 15.35 5.50 10.73
C ARG A 308 16.54 5.66 11.68
N ASP A 309 16.29 5.79 12.97
CA ASP A 309 17.32 6.02 13.98
C ASP A 309 17.98 4.72 14.47
N MET A 310 17.56 3.57 13.94
CA MET A 310 18.09 2.25 14.27
C MET A 310 18.09 1.95 15.78
N ASN A 311 17.06 2.44 16.47
CA ASN A 311 16.88 2.30 17.92
C ASN A 311 15.52 1.69 18.31
N GLY A 312 14.70 1.35 17.32
CA GLY A 312 13.38 0.77 17.48
C GLY A 312 12.86 0.23 16.16
N TYR A 313 11.55 0.00 16.11
CA TYR A 313 10.85 -0.50 14.94
C TYR A 313 9.75 0.46 14.50
N GLU A 314 9.46 0.45 13.20
CA GLU A 314 8.32 1.13 12.59
C GLU A 314 7.54 0.15 11.71
N ILE A 315 6.30 0.49 11.36
CA ILE A 315 5.52 -0.30 10.39
C ILE A 315 6.08 -0.08 8.99
N SER A 316 6.64 -1.13 8.41
CA SER A 316 7.19 -1.12 7.05
C SER A 316 6.12 -1.16 5.97
N THR A 317 5.05 -1.92 6.18
CA THR A 317 3.96 -2.05 5.21
C THR A 317 2.70 -2.56 5.90
N MET A 318 1.56 -2.18 5.34
CA MET A 318 0.23 -2.62 5.72
C MET A 318 -0.55 -2.99 4.45
N TYR A 319 -1.14 -4.18 4.39
CA TYR A 319 -1.93 -4.60 3.23
C TYR A 319 -3.02 -5.62 3.63
N VAL A 320 -4.08 -5.68 2.84
CA VAL A 320 -5.17 -6.65 3.00
C VAL A 320 -4.78 -7.99 2.39
N GLU A 321 -4.95 -9.07 3.13
CA GLU A 321 -4.87 -10.46 2.68
C GLU A 321 -6.32 -10.97 2.59
N PRO A 322 -6.86 -11.14 1.36
CA PRO A 322 -8.22 -11.62 1.13
C PRO A 322 -8.45 -13.01 1.71
#